data_AF-A0A957BR37-F1
#
_entry.id   AF-A0A957BR37-F1
#
_cell.length_a   1.000
_cell.length_b   1.000
_cell.length_c   1.000
_cell.angle_alpha   90.00
_cell.angle_beta   90.00
_cell.angle_gamma   90.00
#
_symmetry.space_group_name_H-M   'P 1'
#
loop_
_entity.id
_entity.type
_entity.pdbx_description
1 polymer ?
#
loop_
_entity_poly.entity_id
_entity_poly.type
_entity_poly.pdbx_seq_one_letter_code
_entity_poly.pdbx_strand_id
1 'polypeptide(L)'
;MDEMYPSFNLLFTETRDRLIRQISNVESLDSKAGIIAGFDGLIITTMIGLVSGLGSIGGTILLDPVSKAVAVILLLASIVTAASFVFAMRAYRVETFREILEPRAAYEKWLDKPADQSKLQLLHNLIVSYEQNSDIISRKASDIKVALYLLLASLIVSLVAGLVYVVHLFP
;
A
#
# COMPACT_ATOMS: atom_id res chain seq x y z
N MET A 1 -27.22 35.13 6.06
CA MET A 1 -26.40 34.27 5.18
C MET A 1 -27.13 33.01 4.70
N ASP A 2 -28.06 32.44 5.46
CA ASP A 2 -28.93 31.34 4.98
C ASP A 2 -29.75 31.71 3.72
N GLU A 3 -29.96 33.01 3.46
CA GLU A 3 -30.71 33.50 2.31
C GLU A 3 -29.89 33.68 1.01
N MET A 4 -28.55 33.75 1.05
CA MET A 4 -27.75 34.12 -0.14
C MET A 4 -27.12 32.91 -0.87
N TYR A 5 -26.90 31.79 -0.18
CA TYR A 5 -26.45 30.53 -0.78
C TYR A 5 -27.09 29.34 -0.05
N PRO A 6 -28.36 29.00 -0.34
CA PRO A 6 -29.09 27.96 0.38
C PRO A 6 -28.41 26.57 0.29
N SER A 7 -27.62 26.35 -0.76
CA SER A 7 -26.85 25.11 -0.98
C SER A 7 -25.44 25.12 -0.37
N PHE A 8 -24.94 26.23 0.19
CA PHE A 8 -23.58 26.29 0.71
C PHE A 8 -23.36 25.28 1.84
N ASN A 9 -24.27 25.25 2.82
CA ASN A 9 -24.18 24.33 3.95
C ASN A 9 -24.21 22.87 3.49
N LEU A 10 -24.99 22.56 2.46
CA LEU A 10 -25.04 21.24 1.83
C LEU A 10 -23.71 20.90 1.16
N LEU A 11 -23.19 21.77 0.28
CA LEU A 11 -21.92 21.56 -0.43
C LEU A 11 -20.75 21.43 0.53
N PHE A 12 -20.70 22.26 1.58
CA PHE A 12 -19.68 22.21 2.60
C PHE A 12 -19.70 20.89 3.36
N THR A 13 -20.88 20.46 3.81
CA THR A 13 -21.05 19.20 4.56
C THR A 13 -20.70 18.00 3.68
N GLU A 14 -21.22 17.93 2.46
CA GLU A 14 -20.93 16.84 1.51
C GLU A 14 -19.43 16.77 1.15
N THR A 15 -18.78 17.91 0.91
CA THR A 15 -17.35 17.93 0.57
C THR A 15 -16.50 17.50 1.76
N ARG A 16 -16.84 17.98 2.97
CA ARG A 16 -16.18 17.56 4.21
C ARG A 16 -16.34 16.05 4.44
N ASP A 17 -17.54 15.52 4.29
CA ASP A 17 -17.82 14.10 4.50
C ASP A 17 -17.08 13.22 3.50
N ARG A 18 -17.03 13.63 2.22
CA ARG A 18 -16.22 12.95 1.20
C ARG A 18 -14.74 12.95 1.53
N LEU A 19 -14.21 14.06 2.03
CA LEU A 19 -12.81 14.17 2.43
C LEU A 19 -12.50 13.32 3.67
N ILE A 20 -13.39 13.28 4.67
CA ILE A 20 -13.24 12.39 5.83
C ILE A 20 -13.21 10.93 5.38
N ARG A 21 -14.13 10.52 4.50
CA ARG A 21 -14.13 9.16 3.93
C ARG A 21 -12.85 8.87 3.15
N GLN A 22 -12.36 9.85 2.40
CA GLN A 22 -11.11 9.73 1.65
C GLN A 22 -9.91 9.49 2.60
N ILE A 23 -9.83 10.21 3.71
CA ILE A 23 -8.78 10.01 4.74
C ILE A 23 -8.93 8.64 5.42
N SER A 24 -10.13 8.23 5.80
CA SER A 24 -10.35 6.89 6.38
C SER A 24 -9.96 5.76 5.41
N ASN A 25 -10.19 5.94 4.10
CA ASN A 25 -9.73 4.99 3.09
C ASN A 25 -8.20 4.90 3.02
N VAL A 26 -7.46 5.98 3.30
CA VAL A 26 -6.00 5.95 3.36
C VAL A 26 -5.52 5.02 4.46
N GLU A 27 -6.11 5.09 5.64
CA GLU A 27 -5.76 4.22 6.78
C GLU A 27 -6.00 2.74 6.43
N SER A 28 -7.09 2.45 5.71
CA SER A 28 -7.35 1.10 5.20
C SER A 28 -6.27 0.65 4.20
N LEU A 29 -5.81 1.54 3.32
CA LEU A 29 -4.72 1.25 2.39
C LEU A 29 -3.39 1.01 3.12
N ASP A 30 -3.08 1.77 4.17
CA ASP A 30 -1.88 1.57 5.00
C ASP A 30 -1.91 0.23 5.73
N SER A 31 -3.07 -0.13 6.30
CA SER A 31 -3.26 -1.43 6.93
C SER A 31 -3.03 -2.57 5.94
N LYS A 32 -3.57 -2.47 4.71
CA LYS A 32 -3.34 -3.45 3.64
C LYS A 32 -1.88 -3.53 3.21
N ALA A 33 -1.20 -2.40 3.04
CA ALA A 33 0.22 -2.35 2.71
C ALA A 33 1.07 -3.00 3.81
N GLY A 34 0.77 -2.72 5.08
CA GLY A 34 1.43 -3.33 6.23
C GLY A 34 1.23 -4.85 6.30
N ILE A 35 0.01 -5.33 6.03
CA ILE A 35 -0.28 -6.77 5.94
C ILE A 35 0.53 -7.42 4.82
N ILE A 36 0.53 -6.84 3.61
CA ILE A 36 1.30 -7.36 2.46
C ILE A 36 2.78 -7.41 2.80
N ALA A 37 3.36 -6.34 3.34
CA ALA A 37 4.76 -6.28 3.74
C ALA A 37 5.11 -7.33 4.81
N GLY A 38 4.21 -7.57 5.77
CA GLY A 38 4.36 -8.61 6.78
C GLY A 38 4.38 -10.03 6.18
N PHE A 39 3.48 -10.31 5.22
CA PHE A 39 3.47 -11.58 4.50
C PHE A 39 4.72 -11.76 3.62
N ASP A 40 5.13 -10.72 2.88
CA ASP A 40 6.37 -10.73 2.09
C ASP A 40 7.58 -11.06 2.98
N GLY A 41 7.69 -10.45 4.16
CA GLY A 41 8.76 -10.73 5.12
C GLY A 41 8.78 -12.18 5.62
N LEU A 42 7.60 -12.75 5.90
CA LEU A 42 7.47 -14.15 6.29
C LEU A 42 7.92 -15.08 5.16
N ILE A 43 7.43 -14.85 3.94
CA ILE A 43 7.79 -15.66 2.77
C ILE A 43 9.30 -15.61 2.54
N ILE A 44 9.91 -14.41 2.50
CA ILE A 44 11.36 -14.25 2.29
C ILE A 44 12.14 -15.04 3.34
N THR A 45 11.75 -14.94 4.62
CA THR A 45 12.40 -15.68 5.71
C THR A 45 12.27 -17.19 5.53
N THR A 46 11.09 -17.68 5.17
CA THR A 46 10.86 -19.11 4.88
C THR A 46 11.69 -19.58 3.69
N MET A 47 11.77 -18.79 2.60
CA MET A 47 12.54 -19.16 1.41
C MET A 47 14.05 -19.25 1.72
N ILE A 48 14.60 -18.30 2.47
CA ILE A 48 16.00 -18.33 2.90
C ILE A 48 16.28 -19.57 3.76
N GLY A 49 15.37 -19.92 4.68
CA GLY A 49 15.46 -21.13 5.49
C GLY A 49 15.47 -22.40 4.64
N LEU A 50 14.58 -22.50 3.65
CA LEU A 50 14.49 -23.64 2.73
C LEU A 50 15.76 -23.78 1.87
N VAL A 51 16.25 -22.68 1.30
CA VAL A 51 17.49 -22.68 0.50
C VAL A 51 18.70 -23.06 1.35
N SER A 52 18.78 -22.57 2.58
CA SER A 52 19.88 -22.92 3.51
C SER A 52 19.83 -24.39 3.93
N GLY A 53 18.62 -24.93 4.15
CA GLY A 53 18.41 -26.36 4.43
C GLY A 53 18.79 -27.26 3.25
N LEU A 54 18.50 -26.85 2.02
CA LEU A 54 18.93 -27.57 0.82
C LEU A 54 20.46 -27.61 0.69
N GLY A 55 21.15 -26.52 1.05
CA GLY A 55 22.61 -26.44 1.01
C GLY A 55 23.32 -27.27 2.10
N SER A 56 22.70 -27.46 3.26
CA SER A 56 23.30 -28.20 4.39
C SER A 56 23.09 -29.71 4.31
N ILE A 57 22.06 -30.19 3.58
CA ILE A 57 21.69 -31.61 3.52
C ILE A 57 22.51 -32.41 2.47
N GLY A 58 23.35 -31.77 1.64
CA GLY A 58 24.44 -32.51 1.00
C GLY A 58 25.00 -31.92 -0.29
N GLY A 59 26.33 -31.90 -0.38
CA GLY A 59 27.08 -31.64 -1.61
C GLY A 59 26.78 -32.58 -2.78
N THR A 60 25.89 -33.58 -2.59
CA THR A 60 25.41 -34.54 -3.58
C THR A 60 24.02 -34.21 -4.14
N ILE A 61 23.13 -33.50 -3.42
CA ILE A 61 21.76 -33.18 -3.89
C ILE A 61 21.77 -32.04 -4.91
N LEU A 62 22.75 -31.14 -4.84
CA LEU A 62 23.00 -30.12 -5.86
C LEU A 62 23.49 -30.70 -7.21
N LEU A 63 23.72 -32.01 -7.34
CA LEU A 63 24.07 -32.63 -8.62
C LEU A 63 22.83 -33.01 -9.45
N ASP A 64 21.67 -33.17 -8.80
CA ASP A 64 20.42 -33.52 -9.47
C ASP A 64 19.83 -32.30 -10.23
N PRO A 65 19.55 -32.42 -11.55
CA PRO A 65 19.03 -31.32 -12.36
C PRO A 65 17.68 -30.79 -11.86
N VAL A 66 16.83 -31.65 -11.27
CA VAL A 66 15.51 -31.23 -10.74
C VAL A 66 15.69 -30.35 -9.50
N SER A 67 16.52 -30.79 -8.55
CA SER A 67 16.84 -30.02 -7.34
C SER A 67 17.47 -28.66 -7.63
N LYS A 68 18.36 -28.58 -8.63
CA LYS A 68 18.91 -27.31 -9.14
C LYS A 68 17.84 -26.39 -9.73
N ALA A 69 16.95 -26.94 -10.57
CA ALA A 69 15.87 -26.17 -11.19
C ALA A 69 14.93 -25.57 -10.14
N VAL A 70 14.55 -26.37 -9.13
CA VAL A 70 13.73 -25.90 -7.99
C VAL A 70 14.43 -24.77 -7.25
N ALA A 71 15.72 -24.92 -6.91
CA ALA A 71 16.46 -23.88 -6.20
C ALA A 71 16.52 -22.55 -6.97
N VAL A 72 16.74 -22.60 -8.29
CA VAL A 72 16.71 -21.40 -9.16
C VAL A 72 15.32 -20.76 -9.19
N ILE A 73 14.25 -21.57 -9.29
CA ILE A 73 12.88 -21.06 -9.29
C ILE A 73 12.53 -20.39 -7.94
N LEU A 74 12.94 -20.98 -6.82
CA LEU A 74 12.73 -20.40 -5.49
C LEU A 74 13.50 -19.08 -5.32
N LEU A 75 14.73 -18.99 -5.85
CA LEU A 75 15.49 -17.74 -5.87
C LEU A 75 14.78 -16.66 -6.71
N LEU A 76 14.30 -17.00 -7.90
CA LEU A 76 13.52 -16.06 -8.72
C LEU A 76 12.24 -15.61 -8.01
N ALA A 77 11.52 -16.53 -7.37
CA ALA A 77 10.35 -16.20 -6.57
C ALA A 77 10.69 -15.25 -5.42
N SER A 78 11.83 -15.44 -4.75
CA SER A 78 12.29 -14.54 -3.68
C SER A 78 12.57 -13.11 -4.18
N ILE A 79 13.11 -12.96 -5.39
CA ILE A 79 13.33 -11.66 -6.03
C ILE A 79 11.98 -10.98 -6.32
N VAL A 80 11.00 -11.74 -6.80
CA VAL A 80 9.64 -11.22 -7.06
C VAL A 80 8.96 -10.79 -5.75
N THR A 81 9.07 -11.57 -4.68
CA THR A 81 8.57 -11.21 -3.34
C THR A 81 9.28 -9.97 -2.79
N ALA A 82 10.59 -9.84 -3.01
CA ALA A 82 11.32 -8.63 -2.62
C ALA A 82 10.84 -7.39 -3.40
N ALA A 83 10.51 -7.53 -4.68
CA ALA A 83 9.89 -6.46 -5.46
C ALA A 83 8.51 -6.09 -4.92
N SER A 84 7.66 -7.08 -4.58
CA SER A 84 6.38 -6.85 -3.89
C SER A 84 6.56 -6.03 -2.62
N PHE A 85 7.53 -6.41 -1.79
CA PHE A 85 7.83 -5.73 -0.54
C PHE A 85 8.21 -4.26 -0.76
N VAL A 86 9.01 -3.96 -1.79
CA VAL A 86 9.38 -2.57 -2.13
C VAL A 86 8.15 -1.75 -2.54
N PHE A 87 7.24 -2.30 -3.34
CA PHE A 87 5.99 -1.62 -3.69
C PHE A 87 5.08 -1.41 -2.48
N ALA A 88 4.97 -2.41 -1.59
CA ALA A 88 4.21 -2.28 -0.35
C ALA A 88 4.79 -1.20 0.57
N MET A 89 6.12 -1.15 0.74
CA MET A 89 6.81 -0.13 1.52
C MET A 89 6.69 1.26 0.92
N ARG A 90 6.74 1.37 -0.41
CA ARG A 90 6.50 2.63 -1.12
C ARG A 90 5.08 3.13 -0.87
N ALA A 91 4.09 2.24 -0.92
CA ALA A 91 2.71 2.60 -0.59
C ALA A 91 2.55 2.99 0.89
N TYR A 92 3.28 2.34 1.81
CA TYR A 92 3.25 2.67 3.25
C TYR A 92 3.94 3.99 3.60
N ARG A 93 4.71 4.57 2.67
CA ARG A 93 5.40 5.84 2.91
C ARG A 93 4.37 6.92 3.23
N VAL A 94 4.54 7.55 4.40
CA VAL A 94 3.71 8.66 4.84
C VAL A 94 3.91 9.83 3.87
N GLU A 95 2.99 9.98 2.92
CA GLU A 95 2.89 11.19 2.11
C GLU A 95 2.14 12.25 2.91
N THR A 96 2.66 13.47 2.90
CA THR A 96 2.03 14.59 3.59
C THR A 96 0.77 14.96 2.83
N PHE A 97 -0.38 14.49 3.30
CA PHE A 97 -1.67 14.94 2.78
C PHE A 97 -1.82 16.43 3.02
N ARG A 98 -2.47 17.12 2.08
CA ARG A 98 -2.75 18.53 2.29
C ARG A 98 -3.81 18.66 3.37
N GLU A 99 -3.36 19.02 4.57
CA GLU A 99 -4.26 19.38 5.66
C GLU A 99 -5.12 20.55 5.23
N ILE A 100 -6.42 20.43 5.51
CA ILE A 100 -7.44 21.40 5.12
C ILE A 100 -7.10 22.76 5.73
N LEU A 101 -6.66 22.73 6.99
CA LEU A 101 -6.41 23.89 7.83
C LEU A 101 -5.47 23.48 8.97
N GLU A 102 -4.40 24.24 9.19
CA GLU A 102 -3.80 24.32 10.52
C GLU A 102 -4.68 25.21 11.40
N PRO A 103 -5.30 24.70 12.48
CA PRO A 103 -6.31 25.45 13.25
C PRO A 103 -5.79 26.80 13.74
N ARG A 104 -4.53 26.85 14.15
CA ARG A 104 -3.88 28.06 14.66
C ARG A 104 -3.61 29.08 13.56
N ALA A 105 -3.00 28.66 12.45
CA ALA A 105 -2.73 29.54 11.32
C ALA A 105 -4.03 30.06 10.69
N ALA A 106 -5.08 29.25 10.67
CA ALA A 106 -6.38 29.66 10.17
C ALA A 106 -7.08 30.67 11.08
N TYR A 107 -7.01 30.45 12.40
CA TYR A 107 -7.51 31.40 13.39
C TYR A 107 -6.81 32.75 13.21
N GLU A 108 -5.48 32.78 13.19
CA GLU A 108 -4.69 34.01 13.04
C GLU A 108 -4.93 34.72 11.69
N LYS A 109 -5.12 33.97 10.60
CA LYS A 109 -5.31 34.53 9.24
C LYS A 109 -6.71 35.08 8.98
N TRP A 110 -7.73 34.55 9.66
CA TRP A 110 -9.15 34.83 9.34
C TRP A 110 -9.93 35.48 10.47
N LEU A 111 -9.28 35.77 11.61
CA LEU A 111 -9.92 36.45 12.76
C LEU A 111 -10.62 37.76 12.35
N ASP A 112 -9.96 38.57 11.52
CA ASP A 112 -10.45 39.90 11.12
C ASP A 112 -11.27 39.86 9.82
N LYS A 113 -11.50 38.68 9.23
CA LYS A 113 -12.21 38.56 7.96
C LYS A 113 -13.72 38.38 8.15
N PRO A 114 -14.55 38.92 7.24
CA PRO A 114 -15.98 38.66 7.25
C PRO A 114 -16.25 37.15 7.19
N ALA A 115 -17.17 36.67 8.05
CA ALA A 115 -17.53 35.25 8.16
C ALA A 115 -17.87 34.63 6.79
N ASP A 116 -18.50 35.41 5.93
CA ASP A 116 -18.96 35.00 4.61
C ASP A 116 -17.81 34.66 3.67
N GLN A 117 -16.76 35.48 3.68
CA GLN A 117 -15.55 35.26 2.89
C GLN A 117 -14.74 34.09 3.42
N SER A 118 -14.64 33.96 4.75
CA SER A 118 -13.94 32.86 5.40
C SER A 118 -14.59 31.50 5.08
N LYS A 119 -15.93 31.44 5.07
CA LYS A 119 -16.69 30.25 4.67
C LYS A 119 -16.44 29.84 3.23
N LEU A 120 -16.51 30.78 2.28
CA LEU A 120 -16.23 30.50 0.88
C LEU A 120 -14.79 30.01 0.66
N GLN A 121 -13.82 30.65 1.32
CA GLN A 121 -12.42 30.23 1.25
C GLN A 121 -12.20 28.83 1.85
N LEU A 122 -12.89 28.51 2.95
CA LEU A 122 -12.88 27.18 3.56
C LEU A 122 -13.39 26.11 2.59
N LEU A 123 -14.52 26.36 1.93
CA LEU A 123 -15.07 25.46 0.93
C LEU A 123 -14.09 25.27 -0.24
N HIS A 124 -13.51 26.36 -0.74
CA HIS A 124 -12.51 26.28 -1.80
C HIS A 124 -11.29 25.45 -1.38
N ASN A 125 -10.76 25.66 -0.17
CA ASN A 125 -9.64 24.87 0.34
C ASN A 125 -9.99 23.39 0.49
N LEU A 126 -11.20 23.05 0.94
CA LEU A 126 -11.68 21.67 1.02
C LEU A 126 -11.68 20.99 -0.36
N ILE A 127 -12.20 21.68 -1.38
CA ILE A 127 -12.25 21.16 -2.76
C ILE A 127 -10.83 20.89 -3.27
N VAL A 128 -9.93 21.87 -3.14
CA VAL A 128 -8.55 21.73 -3.62
C VAL A 128 -7.79 20.62 -2.86
N SER A 129 -7.98 20.52 -1.54
CA SER A 129 -7.41 19.41 -0.76
C SER A 129 -7.94 18.05 -1.22
N TYR A 130 -9.24 17.94 -1.51
CA TYR A 130 -9.84 16.70 -2.01
C TYR A 130 -9.24 16.28 -3.36
N GLU A 131 -9.12 17.21 -4.31
CA GLU A 131 -8.56 16.95 -5.64
C GLU A 131 -7.10 16.50 -5.55
N GLN A 132 -6.27 17.22 -4.80
CA GLN A 132 -4.85 16.89 -4.65
C GLN A 132 -4.64 15.55 -3.91
N ASN A 133 -5.43 15.29 -2.87
CA ASN A 133 -5.34 14.03 -2.14
C ASN A 133 -5.83 12.85 -2.99
N SER A 134 -6.75 13.07 -3.94
CA SER A 134 -7.24 12.00 -4.83
C SER A 134 -6.12 11.41 -5.71
N ASP A 135 -5.25 12.27 -6.24
CA ASP A 135 -4.13 11.85 -7.08
C ASP A 135 -3.05 11.09 -6.27
N ILE A 136 -2.84 11.48 -5.02
CA ILE A 136 -1.95 10.75 -4.10
C ILE A 136 -2.52 9.36 -3.80
N ILE A 137 -3.80 9.30 -3.44
CA ILE A 137 -4.46 8.05 -3.02
C ILE A 137 -4.58 7.06 -4.17
N SER A 138 -4.85 7.54 -5.38
CA SER A 138 -4.93 6.68 -6.57
C SER A 138 -3.58 6.01 -6.87
N ARG A 139 -2.47 6.74 -6.75
CA ARG A 139 -1.11 6.19 -6.90
C ARG A 139 -0.80 5.14 -5.83
N LYS A 140 -1.09 5.44 -4.55
CA LYS A 140 -0.95 4.48 -3.44
C LYS A 140 -1.77 3.21 -3.66
N ALA A 141 -3.01 3.34 -4.10
CA ALA A 141 -3.88 2.21 -4.41
C ALA A 141 -3.35 1.37 -5.58
N SER A 142 -2.74 2.01 -6.59
CA SER A 142 -2.08 1.32 -7.70
C SER A 142 -0.88 0.52 -7.21
N ASP A 143 0.00 1.11 -6.40
CA ASP A 143 1.18 0.45 -5.85
C ASP A 143 0.79 -0.78 -4.99
N ILE A 144 -0.27 -0.67 -4.18
CA ILE A 144 -0.80 -1.81 -3.39
C ILE A 144 -1.34 -2.92 -4.30
N LYS A 145 -2.02 -2.59 -5.39
CA LYS A 145 -2.50 -3.60 -6.35
C LYS A 145 -1.32 -4.34 -6.99
N VAL A 146 -0.30 -3.61 -7.42
CA VAL A 146 0.90 -4.22 -8.01
C VAL A 146 1.60 -5.12 -7.00
N ALA A 147 1.80 -4.67 -5.76
CA ALA A 147 2.36 -5.48 -4.69
C ALA A 147 1.55 -6.77 -4.48
N LEU A 148 0.22 -6.66 -4.37
CA LEU A 148 -0.66 -7.82 -4.18
C LEU A 148 -0.55 -8.84 -5.32
N TYR A 149 -0.51 -8.39 -6.59
CA TYR A 149 -0.36 -9.30 -7.72
C TYR A 149 1.01 -9.99 -7.73
N LEU A 150 2.08 -9.27 -7.38
CA LEU A 150 3.43 -9.85 -7.28
C LEU A 150 3.52 -10.88 -6.15
N LEU A 151 2.95 -10.57 -4.97
CA LEU A 151 2.86 -11.50 -3.84
C LEU A 151 2.10 -12.77 -4.21
N LEU A 152 0.94 -12.65 -4.87
CA LEU A 152 0.18 -13.82 -5.31
C LEU A 152 0.95 -14.66 -6.33
N ALA A 153 1.61 -14.02 -7.29
CA ALA A 153 2.42 -14.71 -8.28
C ALA A 153 3.59 -15.46 -7.63
N SER A 154 4.32 -14.82 -6.70
CA SER A 154 5.44 -15.45 -6.02
C SER A 154 5.00 -16.60 -5.13
N LEU A 155 3.85 -16.48 -4.45
CA LEU A 155 3.28 -17.54 -3.64
C LEU A 155 2.94 -18.78 -4.48
N ILE A 156 2.28 -18.60 -5.62
CA ILE A 156 1.91 -19.71 -6.53
C ILE A 156 3.18 -20.41 -7.03
N VAL A 157 4.16 -19.65 -7.52
CA VAL A 157 5.43 -20.21 -8.03
C VAL A 157 6.16 -20.98 -6.94
N SER A 158 6.22 -20.43 -5.73
CA SER A 158 6.89 -21.07 -4.59
C SER A 158 6.22 -22.37 -4.18
N LEU A 159 4.88 -22.39 -4.17
CA LEU A 159 4.10 -23.57 -3.79
C LEU A 159 4.25 -24.69 -4.81
N VAL A 160 4.20 -24.37 -6.11
CA VAL A 160 4.42 -25.34 -7.19
C VAL A 160 5.84 -25.91 -7.12
N ALA A 161 6.86 -25.05 -6.95
CA ALA A 161 8.25 -25.48 -6.83
C ALA A 161 8.47 -26.40 -5.61
N GLY A 162 7.85 -26.08 -4.48
CA GLY A 162 7.88 -26.92 -3.28
C GLY A 162 7.21 -28.27 -3.49
N LEU A 163 6.05 -28.33 -4.14
CA LEU A 163 5.36 -29.59 -4.45
C LEU A 163 6.19 -30.48 -5.36
N VAL A 164 6.78 -29.91 -6.43
CA VAL A 164 7.65 -30.66 -7.35
C VAL A 164 8.83 -31.26 -6.59
N TYR A 165 9.43 -30.50 -5.68
CA TYR A 165 10.53 -30.99 -4.84
C TYR A 165 10.10 -32.16 -3.93
N VAL A 166 8.95 -32.04 -3.26
CA VAL A 166 8.46 -33.10 -2.35
C VAL A 166 8.13 -34.38 -3.13
N VAL A 167 7.44 -34.27 -4.26
CA VAL A 167 7.11 -35.44 -5.10
C VAL A 167 8.38 -36.13 -5.61
N HIS A 168 9.41 -35.36 -5.95
CA HIS A 168 10.68 -35.93 -6.39
C HIS A 168 11.48 -36.60 -5.26
N LEU A 169 11.35 -36.10 -4.03
CA LEU A 169 12.04 -36.65 -2.86
C LEU A 169 11.40 -37.95 -2.32
N PHE A 170 10.07 -38.11 -2.49
CA PHE A 170 9.30 -39.27 -2.05
C PHE A 170 8.65 -39.97 -3.26
N PRO A 171 9.41 -40.78 -4.02
CA PRO A 171 8.88 -41.56 -5.14
C PRO A 171 7.95 -42.70 -4.71
#